data_AF-A0A1B0D700-F1
#
_entry.id   AF-A0A1B0D700-F1
#
_cell.length_a   1.000
_cell.length_b   1.000
_cell.length_c   1.000
_cell.angle_alpha   90.00
_cell.angle_beta   90.00
_cell.angle_gamma   90.00
#
_symmetry.space_group_name_H-M   'P 1'
#
loop_
_entity.id
_entity.type
_entity.pdbx_description
1 polymer ?
#
loop_
_entity_poly.entity_id
_entity_poly.type
_entity_poly.pdbx_seq_one_letter_code
_entity_poly.pdbx_strand_id
1 'polypeptide(L)'
;MLKIDTSAFSGLTNVEHLILPSGIRTIEQDAFGNLDTVGLLKLAYMDLTSLAPFTFRGLTNVQVLSLQESDLGIICANAFDGLTHVGSLNILNNKIDAIQELNITAAHYIRQIKLQGNHLLETPDPDTIIIDGVENLIVVNNHFPCGCHIHTLLDTPLANGTNSGSDFLAKNFCISPLEVNGRPMSDLDLYAIGRCQEQVTKENLEASSGRTINIYTVLCSLLATLYLSMTTWMCS
;
A
#
# COMPACT_ATOMS: atom_id res chain seq x y z
N MET A 1 -0.73 -12.37 22.62
CA MET A 1 -0.60 -11.58 21.38
C MET A 1 0.01 -10.25 21.77
N LEU A 2 1.08 -9.82 21.09
CA LEU A 2 1.71 -8.53 21.40
C LEU A 2 0.97 -7.42 20.67
N LYS A 3 0.54 -6.40 21.42
CA LYS A 3 -0.15 -5.23 20.92
C LYS A 3 0.49 -3.96 21.43
N ILE A 4 0.33 -2.87 20.68
CA ILE A 4 0.63 -1.51 21.14
C ILE A 4 -0.69 -0.82 21.43
N ASP A 5 -0.91 -0.47 22.70
CA ASP A 5 -2.12 0.22 23.14
C ASP A 5 -2.12 1.69 22.72
N THR A 6 -3.31 2.29 22.65
CA THR A 6 -3.46 3.75 22.46
C THR A 6 -2.57 4.53 23.44
N SER A 7 -1.83 5.51 22.93
CA SER A 7 -0.95 6.40 23.72
C SER A 7 0.13 5.67 24.54
N ALA A 8 0.56 4.47 24.13
CA ALA A 8 1.57 3.67 24.83
C ALA A 8 2.91 4.40 25.07
N PHE A 9 3.21 5.40 24.25
CA PHE A 9 4.45 6.20 24.30
C PHE A 9 4.24 7.63 24.76
N SER A 10 3.04 7.95 25.29
CA SER A 10 2.71 9.32 25.67
C SER A 10 3.65 9.84 26.76
N GLY A 11 4.13 11.08 26.56
CA GLY A 11 5.03 11.76 27.49
C GLY A 11 6.51 11.49 27.22
N LEU A 12 6.85 10.60 26.29
CA LEU A 12 8.22 10.50 25.78
C LEU A 12 8.51 11.70 24.87
N THR A 13 9.59 12.42 25.20
CA THR A 13 10.06 13.58 24.44
C THR A 13 11.52 13.38 24.04
N ASN A 14 11.90 13.85 22.85
CA ASN A 14 13.27 13.78 22.32
C ASN A 14 13.89 12.37 22.34
N VAL A 15 13.16 11.39 21.80
CA VAL A 15 13.64 10.00 21.70
C VAL A 15 14.58 9.88 20.50
N GLU A 16 15.84 9.48 20.69
CA GLU A 16 16.75 9.29 19.56
C GLU A 16 16.36 8.06 18.72
N HIS A 17 16.09 6.93 19.38
CA HIS A 17 15.70 5.67 18.74
C HIS A 17 14.58 4.97 19.52
N LEU A 18 13.46 4.73 18.87
CA LEU A 18 12.38 3.86 19.36
C LEU A 18 12.27 2.63 18.44
N ILE A 19 12.78 1.51 18.91
CA ILE A 19 12.79 0.23 18.18
C ILE A 19 11.79 -0.71 18.84
N LEU A 20 10.78 -1.11 18.07
CA LEU A 20 9.71 -1.95 18.57
C LEU A 20 10.11 -3.44 18.48
N PRO A 21 9.64 -4.27 19.42
CA PRO A 21 9.90 -5.71 19.40
C PRO A 21 9.19 -6.41 18.22
N SER A 22 9.72 -7.56 17.81
CA SER A 22 9.08 -8.44 16.82
C SER A 22 7.78 -9.05 17.33
N GLY A 23 6.92 -9.48 16.42
CA GLY A 23 5.71 -10.26 16.73
C GLY A 23 4.52 -9.42 17.20
N ILE A 24 4.56 -8.10 16.99
CA ILE A 24 3.39 -7.23 17.13
C ILE A 24 2.36 -7.66 16.09
N ARG A 25 1.11 -7.85 16.54
CA ARG A 25 -0.03 -8.22 15.69
C ARG A 25 -1.12 -7.17 15.64
N THR A 26 -1.06 -6.18 16.52
CA THR A 26 -2.05 -5.11 16.60
C THR A 26 -1.37 -3.83 17.05
N ILE A 27 -1.64 -2.75 16.33
CA ILE A 27 -1.32 -1.39 16.75
C ILE A 27 -2.66 -0.67 16.84
N GLU A 28 -3.04 -0.25 18.03
CA GLU A 28 -4.30 0.46 18.23
C GLU A 28 -4.21 1.88 17.64
N GLN A 29 -5.37 2.45 17.36
CA GLN A 29 -5.48 3.85 16.96
C GLN A 29 -4.78 4.75 18.00
N ASP A 30 -4.07 5.79 17.53
CA ASP A 30 -3.35 6.73 18.41
C ASP A 30 -2.28 6.09 19.29
N ALA A 31 -1.75 4.92 18.93
CA ALA A 31 -0.67 4.25 19.66
C ALA A 31 0.53 5.17 19.96
N PHE A 32 0.84 6.09 19.04
CA PHE A 32 1.93 7.05 19.15
C PHE A 32 1.48 8.47 19.56
N GLY A 33 0.30 8.59 20.18
CA GLY A 33 -0.22 9.86 20.66
C GLY A 33 0.74 10.55 21.64
N ASN A 34 1.00 11.85 21.42
CA ASN A 34 1.90 12.68 22.23
C ASN A 34 3.35 12.17 22.27
N LEU A 35 3.83 11.61 21.17
CA LEU A 35 5.24 11.27 20.96
C LEU A 35 5.88 12.35 20.08
N ASP A 36 6.46 13.36 20.74
CA ASP A 36 6.81 14.64 20.09
C ASP A 36 7.91 14.51 19.04
N THR A 37 9.13 14.22 19.50
CA THR A 37 10.31 14.15 18.63
C THR A 37 10.93 12.77 18.72
N VAL A 38 11.06 12.11 17.57
CA VAL A 38 11.75 10.83 17.43
C VAL A 38 12.77 10.90 16.30
N GLY A 39 14.02 10.52 16.55
CA GLY A 39 15.00 10.33 15.48
C GLY A 39 14.57 9.17 14.57
N LEU A 40 14.69 7.94 15.08
CA LEU A 40 14.26 6.73 14.37
C LEU A 40 13.12 6.03 15.10
N LEU A 41 11.97 5.90 14.44
CA LEU A 41 10.91 4.98 14.82
C LEU A 41 10.97 3.76 13.90
N LYS A 42 11.32 2.59 14.45
CA LYS A 42 11.51 1.35 13.70
C LYS A 42 10.53 0.28 14.17
N LEU A 43 9.66 -0.15 13.26
CA LEU A 43 8.77 -1.29 13.43
C LEU A 43 9.20 -2.39 12.46
N ALA A 44 9.48 -3.58 12.99
CA ALA A 44 9.99 -4.69 12.20
C ALA A 44 9.42 -6.03 12.64
N TYR A 45 9.33 -6.99 11.70
CA TYR A 45 8.87 -8.35 11.98
C TYR A 45 7.49 -8.37 12.64
N MET A 46 6.59 -7.52 12.16
CA MET A 46 5.18 -7.50 12.55
C MET A 46 4.36 -8.43 11.66
N ASP A 47 3.25 -8.90 12.21
CA ASP A 47 2.32 -9.83 11.59
C ASP A 47 0.91 -9.24 11.74
N LEU A 48 0.70 -8.12 11.06
CA LEU A 48 -0.51 -7.31 11.14
C LEU A 48 -1.54 -7.80 10.13
N THR A 49 -2.82 -7.73 10.50
CA THR A 49 -3.92 -7.90 9.54
C THR A 49 -4.18 -6.62 8.74
N SER A 50 -3.88 -5.47 9.34
CA SER A 50 -4.06 -4.16 8.73
C SER A 50 -3.25 -3.10 9.48
N LEU A 51 -2.87 -2.04 8.77
CA LEU A 51 -2.52 -0.75 9.36
C LEU A 51 -3.80 0.08 9.46
N ALA A 52 -4.35 0.14 10.68
CA ALA A 52 -5.62 0.78 10.97
C ALA A 52 -5.58 2.31 10.75
N PRO A 53 -6.74 2.96 10.57
CA PRO A 53 -6.83 4.42 10.50
C PRO A 53 -6.15 5.10 11.69
N PHE A 54 -5.43 6.19 11.44
CA PHE A 54 -4.74 7.00 12.46
C PHE A 54 -3.74 6.23 13.32
N THR A 55 -3.18 5.12 12.81
CA THR A 55 -2.15 4.34 13.50
C THR A 55 -0.98 5.23 13.93
N PHE A 56 -0.55 6.15 13.07
CA PHE A 56 0.62 7.02 13.29
C PHE A 56 0.27 8.44 13.76
N ARG A 57 -1.00 8.70 14.12
CA ARG A 57 -1.44 10.02 14.56
C ARG A 57 -0.73 10.41 15.86
N GLY A 58 -0.27 11.66 15.90
CA GLY A 58 0.47 12.21 17.05
C GLY A 58 1.99 12.16 16.89
N LEU A 59 2.51 11.52 15.83
CA LEU A 59 3.91 11.66 15.42
C LEU A 59 4.13 13.04 14.80
N THR A 60 4.57 13.98 15.62
CA THR A 60 4.69 15.38 15.20
C THR A 60 6.04 15.71 14.58
N ASN A 61 7.14 15.07 14.99
CA ASN A 61 8.47 15.29 14.41
C ASN A 61 9.30 14.00 14.41
N VAL A 62 9.28 13.27 13.30
CA VAL A 62 10.01 12.01 13.15
C VAL A 62 11.07 12.16 12.05
N GLN A 63 12.34 11.92 12.33
CA GLN A 63 13.35 11.99 11.27
C GLN A 63 13.21 10.79 10.31
N VAL A 64 13.02 9.58 10.83
CA VAL A 64 12.81 8.36 10.04
C VAL A 64 11.74 7.48 10.68
N LEU A 65 10.66 7.24 9.94
CA LEU A 65 9.67 6.19 10.24
C LEU A 65 9.95 5.01 9.33
N SER A 66 10.28 3.85 9.90
CA SER A 66 10.65 2.65 9.15
C SER A 66 9.77 1.46 9.51
N LEU A 67 8.97 1.00 8.55
CA LEU A 67 8.22 -0.25 8.57
C LEU A 67 8.99 -1.27 7.73
N GLN A 68 9.47 -2.36 8.33
CA GLN A 68 10.30 -3.30 7.58
C GLN A 68 10.07 -4.78 7.91
N GLU A 69 10.32 -5.66 6.93
CA GLU A 69 10.34 -7.12 7.13
C GLU A 69 9.05 -7.63 7.81
N SER A 70 7.89 -7.07 7.45
CA SER A 70 6.61 -7.35 8.13
C SER A 70 5.52 -7.77 7.15
N ASP A 71 4.51 -8.47 7.66
CA ASP A 71 3.21 -8.53 7.01
C ASP A 71 2.39 -7.35 7.53
N LEU A 72 2.09 -6.39 6.65
CA LEU A 72 1.31 -5.21 7.01
C LEU A 72 -0.19 -5.42 6.76
N GLY A 73 -0.55 -6.50 6.05
CA GLY A 73 -1.92 -6.75 5.61
C GLY A 73 -2.43 -5.60 4.75
N ILE A 74 -3.60 -5.07 5.09
CA ILE A 74 -4.24 -3.96 4.37
C ILE A 74 -3.77 -2.62 4.93
N ILE A 75 -3.31 -1.72 4.06
CA ILE A 75 -3.13 -0.30 4.41
C ILE A 75 -4.50 0.37 4.30
N CYS A 76 -5.13 0.63 5.45
CA CYS A 76 -6.46 1.21 5.52
C CYS A 76 -6.46 2.70 5.16
N ALA A 77 -7.64 3.21 4.83
CA ALA A 77 -7.84 4.64 4.68
C ALA A 77 -7.39 5.41 5.94
N ASN A 78 -6.79 6.58 5.76
CA ASN A 78 -6.32 7.43 6.84
C ASN A 78 -5.25 6.79 7.77
N ALA A 79 -4.61 5.67 7.40
CA ALA A 79 -3.60 5.02 8.25
C ALA A 79 -2.43 5.93 8.61
N PHE A 80 -2.07 6.84 7.69
CA PHE A 80 -0.99 7.83 7.83
C PHE A 80 -1.49 9.23 8.21
N ASP A 81 -2.80 9.42 8.42
CA ASP A 81 -3.35 10.72 8.83
C ASP A 81 -2.82 11.12 10.22
N GLY A 82 -2.48 12.40 10.34
CA GLY A 82 -1.98 12.97 11.60
C GLY A 82 -0.46 12.89 11.77
N LEU A 83 0.27 12.39 10.76
CA LEU A 83 1.69 12.69 10.61
C LEU A 83 1.87 14.20 10.34
N THR A 84 2.78 14.87 11.04
CA THR A 84 2.95 16.34 10.87
C THR A 84 4.33 16.73 10.32
N HIS A 85 5.37 16.00 10.66
CA HIS A 85 6.71 16.19 10.09
C HIS A 85 7.43 14.85 10.09
N VAL A 86 7.62 14.26 8.90
CA VAL A 86 8.39 13.03 8.75
C VAL A 86 9.51 13.23 7.76
N GLY A 87 10.78 13.15 8.18
CA GLY A 87 11.91 13.31 7.26
C GLY A 87 11.89 12.25 6.16
N SER A 88 11.83 10.98 6.55
CA SER A 88 11.77 9.84 5.62
C SER A 88 10.77 8.79 6.10
N LEU A 89 9.81 8.44 5.23
CA LEU A 89 8.93 7.28 5.41
C LEU A 89 9.50 6.11 4.61
N ASN A 90 9.91 5.05 5.31
CA ASN A 90 10.48 3.86 4.72
C ASN A 90 9.53 2.68 4.92
N ILE A 91 9.09 2.08 3.83
CA ILE A 91 8.30 0.85 3.78
C ILE A 91 9.16 -0.14 3.01
N LEU A 92 9.81 -1.06 3.72
CA LEU A 92 10.90 -1.89 3.21
C LEU A 92 10.62 -3.39 3.40
N ASN A 93 10.70 -4.19 2.34
CA ASN A 93 10.57 -5.65 2.42
C ASN A 93 9.29 -6.11 3.15
N ASN A 94 8.16 -5.45 2.92
CA ASN A 94 6.88 -5.83 3.51
C ASN A 94 5.99 -6.57 2.52
N LYS A 95 5.13 -7.43 3.05
CA LYS A 95 3.94 -7.91 2.33
C LYS A 95 2.79 -6.95 2.59
N ILE A 96 2.16 -6.48 1.52
CA ILE A 96 0.99 -5.59 1.55
C ILE A 96 -0.10 -6.26 0.72
N ASP A 97 -1.19 -6.63 1.38
CA ASP A 97 -2.28 -7.36 0.72
C ASP A 97 -3.04 -6.40 -0.21
N ALA A 98 -3.42 -5.24 0.30
CA ALA A 98 -4.08 -4.18 -0.47
C ALA A 98 -3.77 -2.79 0.10
N ILE A 99 -3.94 -1.77 -0.72
CA ILE A 99 -3.91 -0.36 -0.31
C ILE A 99 -5.31 0.21 -0.55
N GLN A 100 -6.05 0.44 0.54
CA GLN A 100 -7.34 1.12 0.46
C GLN A 100 -7.13 2.61 0.16
N GLU A 101 -6.16 3.24 0.82
CA GLU A 101 -5.72 4.60 0.55
C GLU A 101 -4.27 4.80 1.01
N LEU A 102 -3.50 5.52 0.23
CA LEU A 102 -2.21 6.08 0.62
C LEU A 102 -2.26 7.58 0.36
N ASN A 103 -2.71 8.33 1.34
CA ASN A 103 -2.90 9.77 1.23
C ASN A 103 -1.76 10.55 1.91
N ILE A 104 -0.70 10.83 1.15
CA ILE A 104 0.42 11.65 1.60
C ILE A 104 0.37 13.00 0.89
N THR A 105 -0.18 14.00 1.58
CA THR A 105 -0.20 15.39 1.11
C THR A 105 0.97 16.22 1.66
N ALA A 106 1.16 17.42 1.12
CA ALA A 106 2.16 18.39 1.60
C ALA A 106 2.01 18.76 3.09
N ALA A 107 0.82 18.56 3.70
CA ALA A 107 0.57 18.83 5.11
C ALA A 107 1.37 17.92 6.07
N HIS A 108 1.81 16.76 5.59
CA HIS A 108 2.62 15.82 6.38
C HIS A 108 4.12 16.18 6.39
N TYR A 109 4.55 17.14 5.56
CA TYR A 109 5.94 17.58 5.40
C TYR A 109 6.93 16.40 5.20
N ILE A 110 6.52 15.41 4.39
CA ILE A 110 7.36 14.26 4.09
C ILE A 110 8.35 14.59 2.99
N ARG A 111 9.66 14.58 3.27
CA ARG A 111 10.67 14.85 2.24
C ARG A 111 10.91 13.67 1.32
N GLN A 112 10.94 12.46 1.89
CA GLN A 112 11.28 11.26 1.14
C GLN A 112 10.36 10.10 1.51
N ILE A 113 9.92 9.38 0.48
CA ILE A 113 9.26 8.09 0.61
C ILE A 113 10.11 7.02 -0.07
N LYS A 114 10.39 5.94 0.65
CA LYS A 114 11.07 4.74 0.14
C LYS A 114 10.12 3.56 0.22
N LEU A 115 9.63 3.13 -0.94
CA LEU A 115 8.96 1.86 -1.15
C LEU A 115 9.95 0.92 -1.81
N GLN A 116 10.57 0.03 -1.03
CA GLN A 116 11.58 -0.87 -1.55
C GLN A 116 11.37 -2.30 -1.11
N GLY A 117 11.46 -3.25 -2.05
CA GLY A 117 11.39 -4.67 -1.70
C GLY A 117 10.00 -5.16 -1.29
N ASN A 118 8.95 -4.34 -1.42
CA ASN A 118 7.62 -4.73 -0.98
C ASN A 118 6.91 -5.59 -2.01
N HIS A 119 5.99 -6.44 -1.54
CA HIS A 119 5.15 -7.30 -2.36
C HIS A 119 3.70 -6.83 -2.22
N LEU A 120 3.17 -6.15 -3.23
CA LEU A 120 1.76 -5.76 -3.29
C LEU A 120 0.97 -6.88 -3.98
N LEU A 121 -0.02 -7.45 -3.30
CA LEU A 121 -0.84 -8.52 -3.88
C LEU A 121 -1.95 -8.00 -4.79
N GLU A 122 -2.41 -6.78 -4.54
CA GLU A 122 -3.45 -6.10 -5.33
C GLU A 122 -2.94 -4.83 -6.01
N THR A 123 -3.52 -4.53 -7.17
CA THR A 123 -3.24 -3.30 -7.88
C THR A 123 -4.00 -2.16 -7.22
N PRO A 124 -3.34 -1.10 -6.74
CA PRO A 124 -4.05 0.06 -6.21
C PRO A 124 -4.78 0.81 -7.32
N ASP A 125 -5.94 1.37 -6.97
CA ASP A 125 -6.63 2.32 -7.83
C ASP A 125 -5.85 3.65 -7.88
N PRO A 126 -5.78 4.35 -9.03
CA PRO A 126 -5.04 5.60 -9.14
C PRO A 126 -5.50 6.67 -8.15
N ASP A 127 -6.81 6.74 -7.91
CA ASP A 127 -7.42 7.76 -7.05
C ASP A 127 -7.17 7.51 -5.55
N THR A 128 -6.72 6.32 -5.17
CA THR A 128 -6.41 5.99 -3.76
C THR A 128 -4.98 6.30 -3.39
N ILE A 129 -4.11 6.56 -4.38
CA ILE A 129 -2.72 6.94 -4.15
C ILE A 129 -2.54 8.42 -4.40
N ILE A 130 -2.36 9.17 -3.32
CA ILE A 130 -2.10 10.61 -3.36
C ILE A 130 -0.72 10.84 -2.78
N ILE A 131 0.19 11.34 -3.60
CA ILE A 131 1.55 11.72 -3.18
C ILE A 131 1.80 13.14 -3.68
N ASP A 132 1.75 14.09 -2.75
CA ASP A 132 1.95 15.51 -3.00
C ASP A 132 2.90 16.12 -1.96
N GLY A 133 3.72 17.07 -2.37
CA GLY A 133 4.71 17.73 -1.52
C GLY A 133 5.92 16.89 -1.11
N VAL A 134 6.14 15.73 -1.73
CA VAL A 134 7.30 14.85 -1.49
C VAL A 134 8.43 15.16 -2.46
N GLU A 135 9.63 15.41 -1.95
CA GLU A 135 10.80 15.76 -2.77
C GLU A 135 11.37 14.54 -3.51
N ASN A 136 11.43 13.38 -2.83
CA ASN A 136 12.08 12.18 -3.35
C ASN A 136 11.19 10.95 -3.13
N LEU A 137 10.60 10.44 -4.20
CA LEU A 137 9.88 9.17 -4.21
C LEU A 137 10.74 8.07 -4.84
N ILE A 138 11.05 7.03 -4.06
CA ILE A 138 11.86 5.88 -4.48
C ILE A 138 10.96 4.65 -4.45
N VAL A 139 10.69 4.07 -5.62
CA VAL A 139 9.89 2.85 -5.77
C VAL A 139 10.70 1.82 -6.56
N VAL A 140 11.45 0.97 -5.86
CA VAL A 140 12.42 0.05 -6.48
C VAL A 140 12.40 -1.33 -5.82
N ASN A 141 12.71 -2.37 -6.59
CA ASN A 141 12.71 -3.76 -6.15
C ASN A 141 11.37 -4.24 -5.56
N ASN A 142 10.26 -3.57 -5.87
CA ASN A 142 8.95 -4.04 -5.44
C ASN A 142 8.40 -5.06 -6.44
N HIS A 143 7.49 -5.90 -5.97
CA HIS A 143 6.75 -6.85 -6.77
C HIS A 143 5.28 -6.42 -6.82
N PHE A 144 4.77 -6.17 -8.03
CA PHE A 144 3.41 -5.70 -8.26
C PHE A 144 2.61 -6.68 -9.15
N PRO A 145 1.27 -6.63 -9.13
CA PRO A 145 0.47 -7.38 -10.08
C PRO A 145 0.66 -6.82 -11.49
N CYS A 146 1.08 -7.69 -12.42
CA CYS A 146 1.31 -7.41 -13.83
C CYS A 146 0.20 -8.00 -14.73
N GLY A 147 -0.99 -8.18 -14.16
CA GLY A 147 -2.17 -8.60 -14.89
C GLY A 147 -2.83 -7.44 -15.64
N CYS A 148 -4.10 -7.60 -15.93
CA CYS A 148 -4.82 -6.66 -16.80
C CYS A 148 -5.16 -5.27 -16.20
N HIS A 149 -4.87 -5.05 -14.92
CA HIS A 149 -4.94 -3.74 -14.28
C HIS A 149 -3.57 -3.04 -14.23
N ILE A 150 -2.52 -3.56 -14.89
CA ILE A 150 -1.19 -2.93 -14.88
C ILE A 150 -1.22 -1.46 -15.31
N HIS A 151 -2.09 -1.09 -16.25
CA HIS A 151 -2.22 0.31 -16.69
C HIS A 151 -2.69 1.23 -15.56
N THR A 152 -3.58 0.76 -14.67
CA THR A 152 -4.03 1.57 -13.53
C THR A 152 -2.88 1.78 -12.54
N LEU A 153 -2.04 0.77 -12.30
CA LEU A 153 -0.82 0.94 -11.52
C LEU A 153 0.11 2.00 -12.12
N LEU A 154 0.28 1.98 -13.44
CA LEU A 154 1.16 2.93 -14.14
C LEU A 154 0.63 4.37 -14.14
N ASP A 155 -0.69 4.52 -14.00
CA ASP A 155 -1.35 5.83 -13.85
C ASP A 155 -1.20 6.39 -12.42
N THR A 156 -0.81 5.58 -11.44
CA THR A 156 -0.60 6.06 -10.06
C THR A 156 0.65 6.93 -9.93
N PRO A 157 0.73 7.80 -8.91
CA PRO A 157 1.95 8.52 -8.55
C PRO A 157 3.14 7.61 -8.23
N LEU A 158 2.94 6.33 -7.90
CA LEU A 158 4.05 5.39 -7.66
C LEU A 158 4.90 5.16 -8.90
N ALA A 159 4.26 5.11 -10.07
CA ALA A 159 4.94 4.93 -11.35
C ALA A 159 5.25 6.27 -12.02
N ASN A 160 4.25 7.14 -12.13
CA ASN A 160 4.37 8.41 -12.84
C ASN A 160 5.15 9.49 -12.05
N GLY A 161 5.17 9.40 -10.72
CA GLY A 161 5.90 10.34 -9.86
C GLY A 161 7.40 10.05 -9.74
N THR A 162 7.90 8.95 -10.31
CA THR A 162 9.33 8.64 -10.37
C THR A 162 9.98 9.26 -11.62
N ASN A 163 11.32 9.27 -11.71
CA ASN A 163 12.11 9.90 -12.78
C ASN A 163 11.75 9.48 -14.23
N SER A 164 10.82 8.55 -14.41
CA SER A 164 10.00 8.27 -15.61
C SER A 164 9.21 6.99 -15.32
N GLY A 165 8.01 6.80 -15.88
CA GLY A 165 7.33 5.49 -15.84
C GLY A 165 8.19 4.34 -16.39
N SER A 166 9.14 4.62 -17.28
CA SER A 166 10.14 3.64 -17.75
C SER A 166 11.15 3.23 -16.68
N ASP A 167 11.55 4.16 -15.79
CA ASP A 167 12.43 3.88 -14.65
C ASP A 167 11.72 2.99 -13.63
N PHE A 168 10.42 3.24 -13.40
CA PHE A 168 9.58 2.38 -12.58
C PHE A 168 9.53 0.95 -13.11
N LEU A 169 9.26 0.76 -14.41
CA LEU A 169 9.19 -0.57 -15.03
C LEU A 169 10.54 -1.31 -14.97
N ALA A 170 11.66 -0.61 -15.16
CA ALA A 170 12.99 -1.21 -15.13
C ALA A 170 13.46 -1.62 -13.73
N LYS A 171 12.90 -1.01 -12.68
CA LYS A 171 13.33 -1.23 -11.29
C LYS A 171 12.36 -2.07 -10.46
N ASN A 172 11.24 -2.52 -11.03
CA ASN A 172 10.26 -3.32 -10.30
C ASN A 172 9.92 -4.61 -11.06
N PHE A 173 9.30 -5.54 -10.35
CA PHE A 173 9.07 -6.91 -10.78
C PHE A 173 7.59 -7.26 -10.70
N CYS A 174 7.21 -8.36 -11.33
CA CYS A 174 5.86 -8.89 -11.28
C CYS A 174 5.71 -9.92 -10.18
N ILE A 175 4.57 -9.90 -9.47
CA ILE A 175 4.18 -10.95 -8.52
C ILE A 175 3.10 -11.88 -9.06
N SER A 176 2.27 -11.35 -9.96
CA SER A 176 1.14 -12.05 -10.57
C SER A 176 0.89 -11.54 -11.99
N PRO A 177 0.25 -12.33 -12.87
CA PRO A 177 -0.09 -13.74 -12.66
C PRO A 177 1.16 -14.64 -12.61
N LEU A 178 0.97 -15.92 -12.27
CA LEU A 178 2.07 -16.84 -11.94
C LEU A 178 3.09 -16.99 -13.08
N GLU A 179 2.66 -16.84 -14.34
CA GLU A 179 3.47 -17.02 -15.54
C GLU A 179 4.60 -15.98 -15.66
N VAL A 180 4.40 -14.80 -15.07
CA VAL A 180 5.34 -13.68 -15.08
C VAL A 180 5.91 -13.37 -13.70
N ASN A 181 5.60 -14.18 -12.67
CA ASN A 181 6.10 -13.96 -11.32
C ASN A 181 7.65 -13.92 -11.29
N GLY A 182 8.19 -12.90 -10.63
CA GLY A 182 9.62 -12.59 -10.53
C GLY A 182 10.24 -11.97 -11.78
N ARG A 183 9.49 -11.80 -12.88
CA ARG A 183 10.02 -11.13 -14.08
C ARG A 183 10.10 -9.61 -13.88
N PRO A 184 11.12 -8.94 -14.44
CA PRO A 184 11.14 -7.47 -14.52
C PRO A 184 9.91 -6.96 -15.28
N MET A 185 9.30 -5.87 -14.82
CA MET A 185 8.13 -5.28 -15.49
C MET A 185 8.49 -4.71 -16.88
N SER A 186 9.75 -4.33 -17.09
CA SER A 186 10.27 -3.88 -18.39
C SER A 186 10.21 -4.93 -19.49
N ASP A 187 10.11 -6.22 -19.13
CA ASP A 187 10.12 -7.33 -20.10
C ASP A 187 8.72 -7.64 -20.64
N LEU A 188 7.69 -6.94 -20.14
CA LEU A 188 6.31 -7.16 -20.52
C LEU A 188 5.94 -6.41 -21.80
N ASP A 189 5.15 -7.07 -22.64
CA ASP A 189 4.40 -6.39 -23.70
C ASP A 189 3.12 -5.77 -23.11
N LEU A 190 3.23 -4.52 -22.68
CA LEU A 190 2.12 -3.76 -22.10
C LEU A 190 0.96 -3.52 -23.10
N TYR A 191 1.21 -3.62 -24.42
CA TYR A 191 0.17 -3.48 -25.43
C TYR A 191 -0.64 -4.78 -25.57
N ALA A 192 0.03 -5.93 -25.46
CA ALA A 192 -0.64 -7.24 -25.42
C ALA A 192 -1.45 -7.44 -24.13
N ILE A 193 -1.05 -6.82 -23.02
CA ILE A 193 -1.83 -6.80 -21.77
C ILE A 193 -2.97 -5.78 -21.92
N GLY A 194 -4.10 -6.25 -22.47
CA GLY A 194 -5.30 -5.45 -22.68
C GLY A 194 -5.93 -4.96 -21.36
N ARG A 195 -6.63 -3.82 -21.41
CA ARG A 195 -7.43 -3.31 -20.28
C ARG A 195 -8.63 -4.24 -20.06
N CYS A 196 -8.62 -5.03 -18.98
CA CYS A 196 -9.68 -6.01 -18.69
C CYS A 196 -11.11 -5.44 -18.67
N GLN A 197 -11.27 -4.16 -18.30
CA GLN A 197 -12.59 -3.52 -18.19
C GLN A 197 -13.31 -3.30 -19.54
N GLU A 198 -12.60 -3.30 -20.68
CA GLU A 198 -13.26 -3.22 -22.00
C GLU A 198 -13.85 -4.55 -22.47
N GLN A 199 -13.39 -5.69 -21.95
CA GLN A 199 -13.91 -7.01 -22.37
C GLN A 199 -15.16 -7.43 -21.61
N VAL A 200 -15.33 -6.99 -20.35
CA VAL A 200 -16.52 -7.32 -19.56
C VAL A 200 -17.78 -6.66 -20.14
N THR A 201 -17.69 -5.48 -20.75
CA THR A 201 -18.87 -4.84 -21.38
C THR A 201 -19.21 -5.44 -22.75
N LYS A 202 -18.21 -5.82 -23.55
CA LYS A 202 -18.43 -6.46 -24.86
C LYS A 202 -19.02 -7.88 -24.73
N GLU A 203 -18.48 -8.71 -23.84
CA GLU A 203 -19.04 -10.05 -23.62
C GLU A 203 -20.43 -10.00 -22.95
N ASN A 204 -20.70 -9.01 -22.09
CA ASN A 204 -22.04 -8.83 -21.52
C ASN A 204 -23.05 -8.27 -22.54
N LEU A 205 -22.61 -7.51 -23.55
CA LEU A 205 -23.46 -7.05 -24.66
C LEU A 205 -23.77 -8.18 -25.64
N GLU A 206 -22.81 -9.06 -25.92
CA GLU A 206 -23.03 -10.25 -26.76
C GLU A 206 -23.83 -11.34 -26.03
N ALA A 207 -23.66 -11.50 -24.71
CA ALA A 207 -24.46 -12.40 -23.87
C ALA A 207 -25.92 -11.95 -23.65
N SER A 208 -26.23 -10.67 -23.91
CA SER A 208 -27.62 -10.16 -23.89
C SER A 208 -28.46 -10.68 -25.07
N SER A 209 -27.83 -11.17 -26.14
CA SER A 209 -28.52 -11.75 -27.30
C SER A 209 -28.84 -13.26 -27.15
N GLY A 210 -28.43 -13.90 -26.06
CA GLY A 210 -28.70 -15.31 -25.81
C GLY A 210 -28.61 -15.64 -24.32
N ARG A 211 -29.75 -15.59 -23.62
CA ARG A 211 -29.84 -15.94 -22.20
C ARG A 211 -29.26 -17.34 -21.93
N THR A 212 -28.14 -17.39 -21.24
CA THR A 212 -27.89 -18.32 -20.13
C THR A 212 -26.98 -17.59 -19.14
N ILE A 213 -27.50 -17.28 -17.95
CA ILE A 213 -26.73 -16.61 -16.89
C ILE A 213 -25.59 -17.55 -16.48
N ASN A 214 -24.35 -17.16 -16.79
CA ASN A 214 -23.19 -17.94 -16.45
C ASN A 214 -22.87 -17.75 -14.96
N ILE A 215 -23.02 -18.81 -14.17
CA ILE A 215 -22.90 -18.76 -12.70
C ILE A 215 -21.49 -18.28 -12.30
N TYR A 216 -20.47 -18.48 -13.14
CA TYR A 216 -19.10 -18.02 -12.91
C TYR A 216 -18.94 -16.49 -12.93
N THR A 217 -19.67 -15.75 -13.78
CA THR A 217 -19.57 -14.27 -13.81
C THR A 217 -20.34 -13.64 -12.64
N VAL A 218 -21.45 -14.25 -12.22
CA VAL A 218 -22.17 -13.88 -11.01
C VAL A 218 -21.37 -14.21 -9.75
N LEU A 219 -20.67 -15.37 -9.72
CA LEU A 219 -19.74 -15.71 -8.65
C LEU A 219 -18.54 -14.76 -8.58
N CYS A 220 -17.97 -14.36 -9.71
CA CYS A 220 -16.82 -13.44 -9.73
C CYS A 220 -17.20 -12.03 -9.21
N SER A 221 -18.38 -11.53 -9.57
CA SER A 221 -18.90 -10.25 -9.06
C SER A 221 -19.39 -10.34 -7.60
N LEU A 222 -19.97 -11.46 -7.18
CA LEU A 222 -20.27 -11.72 -5.76
C LEU A 222 -19.02 -11.89 -4.92
N LEU A 223 -17.95 -12.51 -5.44
CA LEU A 223 -16.66 -12.62 -4.78
C LEU A 223 -15.97 -11.27 -4.69
N ALA A 224 -15.97 -10.45 -5.75
CA ALA A 224 -15.43 -9.10 -5.70
C ALA A 224 -16.16 -8.21 -4.68
N THR A 225 -17.50 -8.29 -4.61
CA THR A 225 -18.29 -7.54 -3.61
C THR A 225 -18.14 -8.07 -2.19
N LEU A 226 -18.03 -9.38 -2.00
CA LEU A 226 -17.69 -9.98 -0.71
C LEU A 226 -16.27 -9.61 -0.27
N TYR A 227 -15.32 -9.54 -1.20
CA TYR A 227 -13.94 -9.17 -0.94
C TYR A 227 -13.80 -7.69 -0.60
N LEU A 228 -14.44 -6.79 -1.36
CA LEU A 228 -14.59 -5.37 -1.00
C LEU A 228 -15.28 -5.20 0.35
N SER A 229 -16.27 -6.04 0.69
CA SER A 229 -16.85 -6.02 2.03
C SER A 229 -15.83 -6.47 3.08
N MET A 230 -15.08 -7.55 2.86
CA MET A 230 -14.08 -8.06 3.80
C MET A 230 -12.94 -7.07 4.05
N THR A 231 -12.46 -6.37 3.03
CA THR A 231 -11.46 -5.31 3.19
C THR A 231 -12.00 -4.15 4.03
N THR A 232 -13.28 -3.78 3.87
CA THR A 232 -13.91 -2.78 4.76
C THR A 232 -14.05 -3.24 6.22
N TRP A 233 -14.32 -4.54 6.47
CA TRP A 233 -14.38 -5.09 7.84
C TRP A 233 -13.01 -5.14 8.53
N MET A 234 -11.92 -5.35 7.78
CA MET A 234 -10.56 -5.40 8.34
C MET A 234 -10.00 -4.02 8.73
N CYS A 235 -10.63 -2.95 8.25
CA CYS A 235 -10.28 -1.56 8.54
C CYS A 235 -11.27 -0.84 9.48
N SER A 236 -12.29 -1.55 9.98
CA SER A 236 -13.32 -1.05 10.90
C SER A 236 -13.11 -1.51 12.34
#